data_AF-A0A9D1DWD5-F1
#
_entry.id   AF-A0A9D1DWD5-F1
#
_cell.length_a   1.000
_cell.length_b   1.000
_cell.length_c   1.000
_cell.angle_alpha   90.00
_cell.angle_beta   90.00
_cell.angle_gamma   90.00
#
_symmetry.space_group_name_H-M   'P 1'
#
loop_
_entity.id
_entity.type
_entity.pdbx_description
1 polymer ?
#
loop_
_entity_poly.entity_id
_entity_poly.type
_entity_poly.pdbx_seq_one_letter_code
_entity_poly.pdbx_strand_id
1 'polypeptide(L)'
;MKRIRILLAVLCLAAVLTGCVGEDTTGRAEPVSAAAESSQPAPEAEEPAESELSDRIPMVMVNGALYYDTGEESTLDGRCGTYDGEITTTAEGSEIPLEDGQSNFGTGYPYQYTGEGQIDLLIDGKWMIFEQREGTGSQVRFGDRMVDAAGLSEETLQWLDWYNSLPADEQLKVSAIPPDLLEETGIAGTEDAAAADS
;
A
#
# COMPACT_ATOMS: atom_id res chain seq x y z
N MET A 1 25.71 26.74 4.29
CA MET A 1 25.32 28.09 3.81
C MET A 1 25.73 28.30 2.36
N LYS A 2 24.81 28.10 1.41
CA LYS A 2 24.98 28.48 -0.01
C LYS A 2 23.69 29.15 -0.47
N ARG A 3 23.85 30.20 -1.28
CA ARG A 3 22.99 31.37 -1.36
C ARG A 3 21.92 31.21 -2.44
N ILE A 4 20.73 31.68 -2.10
CA ILE A 4 19.55 31.99 -2.93
C ILE A 4 19.91 32.53 -4.32
N ARG A 5 19.15 32.11 -5.34
CA ARG A 5 18.86 32.92 -6.55
C ARG A 5 17.40 32.76 -6.99
N ILE A 6 16.63 33.80 -6.70
CA ILE A 6 15.32 34.11 -7.28
C ILE A 6 15.55 34.60 -8.72
N LEU A 7 14.75 34.15 -9.68
CA LEU A 7 14.54 34.87 -10.94
C LEU A 7 13.04 34.88 -11.29
N LEU A 8 12.46 36.08 -11.25
CA LEU A 8 11.17 36.44 -11.85
C LEU A 8 11.23 36.28 -13.38
N ALA A 9 10.13 35.84 -13.98
CA ALA A 9 9.73 36.26 -15.32
C ALA A 9 8.23 36.54 -15.35
N VAL A 10 7.92 37.78 -15.69
CA VAL A 10 6.58 38.38 -15.79
C VAL A 10 6.18 38.43 -17.27
N LEU A 11 4.86 38.41 -17.51
CA LEU A 11 4.13 39.08 -18.60
C LEU A 11 3.77 38.28 -19.88
N CYS A 12 2.46 38.25 -20.17
CA CYS A 12 1.79 38.68 -21.43
C CYS A 12 0.34 38.12 -21.42
N LEU A 13 -0.69 38.87 -21.01
CA LEU A 13 -1.46 39.88 -21.74
C LEU A 13 -2.14 39.36 -23.03
N ALA A 14 -3.47 39.18 -23.00
CA ALA A 14 -4.45 39.95 -23.79
C ALA A 14 -5.81 39.22 -23.87
N ALA A 15 -6.87 39.95 -23.52
CA ALA A 15 -8.27 39.56 -23.75
C ALA A 15 -8.70 39.90 -25.18
N VAL A 16 -9.60 39.10 -25.76
CA VAL A 16 -10.46 39.54 -26.88
C VAL A 16 -11.89 39.04 -26.63
N LEU A 17 -12.78 40.02 -26.44
CA LEU A 17 -14.23 39.91 -26.49
C LEU A 17 -14.68 39.75 -27.94
N THR A 18 -15.73 38.98 -28.23
CA THR A 18 -16.80 39.35 -29.19
C THR A 18 -17.97 38.39 -29.03
N GLY A 19 -19.13 38.90 -28.62
CA GLY A 19 -20.41 38.20 -28.70
C GLY A 19 -21.14 38.55 -30.00
N CYS A 20 -22.12 37.72 -30.37
CA CYS A 20 -23.20 38.09 -31.28
C CYS A 20 -24.52 37.49 -30.75
N VAL A 21 -25.46 38.39 -30.46
CA VAL A 21 -26.89 38.14 -30.28
C VAL A 21 -27.56 38.15 -31.66
N GLY A 22 -28.60 37.35 -31.84
CA GLY A 22 -29.41 37.34 -33.06
C GLY A 22 -30.74 36.61 -32.82
N GLU A 23 -31.79 37.38 -32.54
CA GLU A 23 -33.19 37.01 -32.70
C GLU A 23 -33.61 37.26 -34.15
N ASP A 24 -34.44 36.40 -34.77
CA ASP A 24 -35.85 36.74 -35.05
C ASP A 24 -36.62 35.72 -35.93
N THR A 25 -37.91 35.59 -35.59
CA THR A 25 -39.09 35.27 -36.40
C THR A 25 -39.37 33.88 -37.01
N THR A 26 -40.38 33.23 -36.41
CA THR A 26 -41.68 32.89 -37.03
C THR A 26 -41.74 31.86 -38.18
N GLY A 27 -42.29 30.70 -37.85
CA GLY A 27 -43.48 30.21 -38.55
C GLY A 27 -43.45 28.78 -39.07
N ARG A 28 -44.41 27.99 -38.54
CA ARG A 28 -45.12 26.86 -39.18
C ARG A 28 -44.66 25.46 -38.79
N ALA A 29 -45.48 24.84 -37.94
CA ALA A 29 -45.54 23.41 -37.70
C ALA A 29 -45.97 22.65 -38.98
N GLU A 30 -45.37 21.47 -39.20
CA GLU A 30 -46.01 20.15 -39.15
C GLU A 30 -44.88 19.08 -39.00
N PRO A 31 -45.14 17.92 -38.37
CA PRO A 31 -44.10 16.97 -37.92
C PRO A 31 -44.02 15.71 -38.81
N VAL A 32 -42.83 15.12 -39.01
CA VAL A 32 -42.68 13.68 -39.27
C VAL A 32 -41.22 13.19 -39.20
N SER A 33 -41.10 11.96 -38.71
CA SER A 33 -40.07 10.93 -38.97
C SER A 33 -38.65 11.13 -38.44
N ALA A 34 -38.42 10.50 -37.29
CA ALA A 34 -37.44 9.43 -37.07
C ALA A 34 -36.13 9.47 -37.89
N ALA A 35 -35.01 9.75 -37.22
CA ALA A 35 -33.74 9.04 -37.41
C ALA A 35 -32.73 9.41 -36.30
N ALA A 36 -32.33 8.39 -35.55
CA ALA A 36 -31.02 8.19 -34.92
C ALA A 36 -30.36 9.38 -34.19
N GLU A 37 -30.68 9.51 -32.91
CA GLU A 37 -29.81 10.19 -31.93
C GLU A 37 -28.65 9.24 -31.59
N SER A 38 -27.51 9.44 -32.25
CA SER A 38 -26.24 8.80 -31.87
C SER A 38 -25.42 9.80 -31.09
N SER A 39 -25.82 10.02 -29.84
CA SER A 39 -24.98 10.68 -28.84
C SER A 39 -24.07 9.62 -28.24
N GLN A 40 -22.90 9.41 -28.83
CA GLN A 40 -21.82 8.72 -28.13
C GLN A 40 -21.17 9.71 -27.16
N PRO A 41 -21.17 9.47 -25.84
CA PRO A 41 -20.31 10.21 -24.94
C PRO A 41 -18.85 9.86 -25.29
N ALA A 42 -17.98 10.86 -25.26
CA ALA A 42 -16.53 10.68 -25.34
C ALA A 42 -16.08 9.72 -24.22
N PRO A 43 -15.08 8.85 -24.45
CA PRO A 43 -14.56 8.01 -23.38
C PRO A 43 -13.99 8.93 -22.30
N GLU A 44 -14.60 8.84 -21.12
CA GLU A 44 -14.01 9.31 -19.87
C GLU A 44 -12.59 8.76 -19.81
N ALA A 45 -11.62 9.65 -19.61
CA ALA A 45 -10.26 9.24 -19.33
C ALA A 45 -10.32 8.36 -18.08
N GLU A 46 -10.06 7.06 -18.25
CA GLU A 46 -9.80 6.19 -17.12
C GLU A 46 -8.52 6.71 -16.46
N GLU A 47 -8.71 7.40 -15.34
CA GLU A 47 -7.66 7.63 -14.35
C GLU A 47 -7.04 6.25 -14.04
N PRO A 48 -5.72 6.05 -14.23
CA PRO A 48 -5.13 4.77 -13.92
C PRO A 48 -5.29 4.49 -12.42
N ALA A 49 -5.54 3.23 -12.09
CA ALA A 49 -5.69 2.76 -10.71
C ALA A 49 -4.42 3.09 -9.88
N GLU A 50 -4.48 4.17 -9.10
CA GLU A 50 -3.47 4.50 -8.08
C GLU A 50 -3.76 3.84 -6.71
N SER A 51 -4.74 2.91 -6.63
CA SER A 51 -5.21 2.36 -5.36
C SER A 51 -4.49 1.13 -4.83
N GLU A 52 -3.67 0.45 -5.65
CA GLU A 52 -3.16 -0.90 -5.31
C GLU A 52 -1.78 -0.91 -4.61
N LEU A 53 -1.14 0.26 -4.47
CA LEU A 53 0.22 0.35 -3.90
C LEU A 53 0.26 0.92 -2.48
N SER A 54 -0.81 1.57 -2.01
CA SER A 54 -0.91 2.17 -0.68
C SER A 54 -1.20 1.18 0.47
N ASP A 55 -1.40 -0.11 0.16
CA ASP A 55 -1.77 -1.13 1.16
C ASP A 55 -0.56 -1.72 1.91
N ARG A 56 0.64 -1.18 1.70
CA ARG A 56 1.84 -1.68 2.36
C ARG A 56 1.88 -1.23 3.83
N ILE A 57 2.12 -2.18 4.72
CA ILE A 57 2.21 -1.94 6.18
C ILE A 57 3.28 -0.86 6.45
N PRO A 58 3.03 0.12 7.35
CA PRO A 58 4.04 1.09 7.75
C PRO A 58 5.29 0.41 8.29
N MET A 59 6.45 0.84 7.83
CA MET A 59 7.74 0.26 8.17
C MET A 59 8.87 1.28 8.15
N VAL A 60 9.92 0.96 8.90
CA VAL A 60 11.09 1.83 9.05
C VAL A 60 12.37 1.00 9.16
N MET A 61 13.45 1.50 8.56
CA MET A 61 14.77 0.90 8.70
C MET A 61 15.56 1.63 9.79
N VAL A 62 16.04 0.88 10.78
CA VAL A 62 16.87 1.41 11.88
C VAL A 62 18.02 0.44 12.15
N ASN A 63 19.26 0.93 12.05
CA ASN A 63 20.49 0.16 12.25
C ASN A 63 20.55 -1.13 11.41
N GLY A 64 20.12 -1.05 10.15
CA GLY A 64 20.09 -2.15 9.20
C GLY A 64 18.97 -3.17 9.41
N ALA A 65 18.07 -2.94 10.37
CA ALA A 65 16.91 -3.79 10.64
C ALA A 65 15.61 -3.09 10.21
N LEU A 66 14.70 -3.85 9.58
CA LEU A 66 13.36 -3.39 9.25
C LEU A 66 12.40 -3.68 10.40
N TYR A 67 11.68 -2.64 10.82
CA TYR A 67 10.65 -2.69 11.85
C TYR A 67 9.29 -2.37 11.24
N TYR A 68 8.27 -3.12 11.63
CA TYR A 68 6.91 -3.07 11.07
C TYR A 68 5.92 -2.66 12.14
N ASP A 69 4.99 -1.79 11.76
CA ASP A 69 3.87 -1.41 12.61
C ASP A 69 3.07 -2.66 13.03
N THR A 70 2.82 -2.79 14.33
CA THR A 70 1.96 -3.85 14.88
C THR A 70 0.50 -3.39 14.96
N GLY A 71 0.24 -2.09 14.84
CA GLY A 71 -1.06 -1.47 15.11
C GLY A 71 -1.36 -1.30 16.60
N GLU A 72 -0.42 -1.62 17.50
CA GLU A 72 -0.60 -1.55 18.94
C GLU A 72 0.04 -0.29 19.54
N GLU A 73 -0.67 0.32 20.50
CA GLU A 73 -0.14 1.44 21.29
C GLU A 73 0.56 0.89 22.54
N SER A 74 1.76 1.38 22.81
CA SER A 74 2.58 0.97 23.94
C SER A 74 1.97 1.39 25.27
N THR A 75 1.92 0.45 26.22
CA THR A 75 1.45 0.68 27.58
C THR A 75 2.58 1.06 28.55
N LEU A 76 3.79 1.31 28.04
CA LEU A 76 4.93 1.68 28.87
C LEU A 76 4.78 3.10 29.41
N ASP A 77 4.57 3.19 30.73
CA ASP A 77 4.53 4.45 31.48
C ASP A 77 5.93 4.91 31.91
N GLY A 78 6.11 6.24 32.04
CA GLY A 78 7.30 6.81 32.68
C GLY A 78 8.57 6.90 31.81
N ARG A 79 8.41 7.09 30.50
CA ARG A 79 9.54 7.28 29.57
C ARG A 79 10.40 8.47 29.97
N CYS A 80 11.72 8.30 29.90
CA CYS A 80 12.63 9.44 30.01
C CYS A 80 12.47 10.31 28.75
N GLY A 81 12.55 11.64 28.90
CA GLY A 81 12.38 12.58 27.77
C GLY A 81 13.52 12.57 26.75
N THR A 82 14.40 11.57 26.79
CA THR A 82 15.49 11.37 25.83
C THR A 82 15.11 10.25 24.87
N TYR A 83 15.17 10.53 23.58
CA TYR A 83 14.89 9.56 22.53
C TYR A 83 16.20 8.91 22.06
N ASP A 84 16.12 7.67 21.57
CA ASP A 84 17.28 6.94 21.05
C ASP A 84 17.61 7.36 19.61
N GLY A 85 16.62 7.86 18.87
CA GLY A 85 16.79 8.46 17.56
C GLY A 85 15.49 9.07 17.03
N GLU A 86 15.51 9.46 15.75
CA GLU A 86 14.38 10.04 15.02
C GLU A 86 14.40 9.56 13.57
N ILE A 87 13.21 9.38 12.99
CA ILE A 87 13.06 9.08 11.57
C ILE A 87 13.30 10.35 10.75
N THR A 88 14.24 10.31 9.81
CA THR A 88 14.77 11.52 9.17
C THR A 88 14.43 11.64 7.69
N THR A 89 14.14 10.52 7.01
CA THR A 89 13.81 10.49 5.58
C THR A 89 12.58 9.61 5.33
N THR A 90 11.95 9.78 4.16
CA THR A 90 10.81 8.98 3.74
C THR A 90 11.08 8.42 2.35
N ALA A 91 10.73 7.16 2.15
CA ALA A 91 10.50 6.54 0.84
C ALA A 91 9.04 6.79 0.41
N GLU A 92 8.69 6.33 -0.79
CA GLU A 92 7.29 6.27 -1.22
C GLU A 92 6.51 5.27 -0.35
N GLY A 93 5.21 5.49 -0.16
CA GLY A 93 4.39 4.70 0.78
C GLY A 93 4.38 3.19 0.50
N SER A 94 4.51 2.83 -0.77
CA SER A 94 4.54 1.45 -1.24
C SER A 94 5.93 0.79 -1.20
N GLU A 95 6.98 1.58 -0.99
CA GLU A 95 8.36 1.11 -1.06
C GLU A 95 8.86 0.60 0.30
N ILE A 96 9.77 -0.37 0.24
CA ILE A 96 10.50 -0.83 1.44
C ILE A 96 11.63 0.18 1.69
N PRO A 97 11.76 0.73 2.91
CA PRO A 97 12.89 1.57 3.25
C PRO A 97 14.22 0.83 3.09
N LEU A 98 15.21 1.50 2.51
CA LEU A 98 16.52 0.91 2.18
C LEU A 98 17.68 1.53 2.95
N GLU A 99 17.43 2.65 3.64
CA GLU A 99 18.44 3.41 4.38
C GLU A 99 18.03 3.59 5.84
N ASP A 100 19.01 3.60 6.75
CA ASP A 100 18.77 3.88 8.16
C ASP A 100 18.10 5.25 8.37
N GLY A 101 17.03 5.24 9.17
CA GLY A 101 16.21 6.42 9.45
C GLY A 101 15.22 6.76 8.34
N GLN A 102 15.04 5.90 7.34
CA GLN A 102 14.03 6.02 6.30
C GLN A 102 12.78 5.22 6.67
N SER A 103 11.60 5.81 6.51
CA SER A 103 10.30 5.12 6.63
C SER A 103 9.48 5.22 5.35
N ASN A 104 8.39 4.46 5.23
CA ASN A 104 7.38 4.65 4.17
C ASN A 104 6.13 5.43 4.65
N PHE A 105 6.18 6.06 5.83
CA PHE A 105 5.03 6.73 6.45
C PHE A 105 5.32 8.17 6.94
N GLY A 106 6.50 8.71 6.61
CA GLY A 106 6.89 10.09 6.91
C GLY A 106 8.15 10.22 7.78
N THR A 107 8.33 11.38 8.40
CA THR A 107 9.54 11.75 9.15
C THR A 107 9.21 12.53 10.42
N GLY A 108 10.22 12.77 11.25
CA GLY A 108 10.09 13.54 12.50
C GLY A 108 9.52 12.73 13.67
N TYR A 109 9.50 11.40 13.55
CA TYR A 109 9.03 10.50 14.59
C TYR A 109 10.22 10.04 15.45
N PRO A 110 10.33 10.48 16.71
CA PRO A 110 11.36 9.96 17.60
C PRO A 110 11.02 8.53 18.02
N TYR A 111 12.04 7.71 18.25
CA TYR A 111 11.88 6.32 18.69
C TYR A 111 12.69 5.99 19.94
N GLN A 112 12.30 4.93 20.62
CA GLN A 112 13.02 4.30 21.74
C GLN A 112 13.06 2.79 21.57
N TYR A 113 14.17 2.17 21.95
CA TYR A 113 14.26 0.72 22.06
C TYR A 113 13.56 0.24 23.32
N THR A 114 12.64 -0.72 23.16
CA THR A 114 11.76 -1.18 24.25
C THR A 114 11.86 -2.68 24.51
N GLY A 115 12.52 -3.42 23.62
CA GLY A 115 12.80 -4.85 23.76
C GLY A 115 13.78 -5.34 22.70
N GLU A 116 14.11 -6.63 22.75
CA GLU A 116 14.85 -7.27 21.66
C GLU A 116 13.96 -7.28 20.41
N GLY A 117 14.43 -6.63 19.34
CA GLY A 117 13.67 -6.50 18.10
C GLY A 117 12.43 -5.62 18.21
N GLN A 118 12.31 -4.74 19.22
CA GLN A 118 11.18 -3.83 19.35
C GLN A 118 11.64 -2.39 19.51
N ILE A 119 11.02 -1.50 18.74
CA ILE A 119 11.10 -0.05 18.94
C ILE A 119 9.69 0.50 19.10
N ASP A 120 9.57 1.56 19.89
CA ASP A 120 8.33 2.32 19.97
C ASP A 120 8.56 3.70 19.34
N LEU A 121 7.67 4.11 18.45
CA LEU A 121 7.70 5.38 17.72
C LEU A 121 6.65 6.34 18.25
N LEU A 122 7.03 7.59 18.51
CA LEU A 122 6.07 8.64 18.89
C LEU A 122 5.42 9.23 17.63
N ILE A 123 4.24 8.73 17.27
CA ILE A 123 3.45 9.15 16.11
C ILE A 123 2.17 9.79 16.62
N ASP A 124 1.88 11.03 16.20
CA ASP A 124 0.68 11.77 16.62
C ASP A 124 0.47 11.84 18.15
N GLY A 125 1.57 11.88 18.91
CA GLY A 125 1.54 11.94 20.37
C GLY A 125 1.28 10.60 21.07
N LYS A 126 1.23 9.50 20.31
CA LYS A 126 1.06 8.13 20.80
C LYS A 126 2.33 7.33 20.55
N TRP A 127 2.68 6.44 21.47
CA TRP A 127 3.79 5.52 21.29
C TRP A 127 3.28 4.27 20.58
N MET A 128 3.57 4.14 19.30
CA MET A 128 3.20 2.99 18.49
C MET A 128 4.31 1.94 18.53
N ILE A 129 3.95 0.68 18.72
CA ILE A 129 4.89 -0.43 18.77
C ILE A 129 5.24 -0.87 17.34
N PHE A 130 6.54 -1.00 17.08
CA PHE A 130 7.05 -1.58 15.87
C PHE A 130 8.00 -2.73 16.20
N GLU A 131 7.84 -3.84 15.50
CA GLU A 131 8.62 -5.05 15.72
C GLU A 131 9.47 -5.40 14.51
N GLN A 132 10.69 -5.84 14.78
CA GLN A 132 11.60 -6.39 13.80
C GLN A 132 11.03 -7.71 13.29
N ARG A 133 10.98 -7.84 11.97
CA ARG A 133 10.71 -9.13 11.31
C ARG A 133 11.90 -9.44 10.41
N GLU A 134 12.23 -10.72 10.28
CA GLU A 134 13.12 -11.14 9.21
C GLU A 134 12.42 -10.93 7.86
N GLY A 135 13.21 -10.78 6.78
CA GLY A 135 12.71 -10.60 5.42
C GLY A 135 12.44 -9.17 4.96
N THR A 136 11.76 -9.03 3.82
CA THR A 136 11.57 -7.76 3.09
C THR A 136 10.30 -7.01 3.49
N GLY A 137 9.48 -7.63 4.35
CA GLY A 137 8.21 -7.03 4.78
C GLY A 137 7.09 -7.11 3.76
N SER A 138 7.35 -7.73 2.61
CA SER A 138 6.31 -8.11 1.66
C SER A 138 5.55 -9.27 2.29
N GLN A 139 4.30 -9.07 2.68
CA GLN A 139 3.47 -10.17 3.17
C GLN A 139 2.49 -10.62 2.09
N VAL A 140 2.32 -11.94 1.93
CA VAL A 140 1.36 -12.54 1.01
C VAL A 140 0.35 -13.35 1.81
N ARG A 141 -0.93 -13.28 1.39
CA ARG A 141 -2.01 -14.00 2.04
C ARG A 141 -2.00 -15.47 1.64
N PHE A 142 -2.13 -16.34 2.64
CA PHE A 142 -2.44 -17.76 2.46
C PHE A 142 -3.57 -18.15 3.43
N GLY A 143 -4.77 -18.35 2.89
CA GLY A 143 -5.98 -18.55 3.70
C GLY A 143 -6.26 -17.35 4.60
N ASP A 144 -6.21 -17.55 5.92
CA ASP A 144 -6.40 -16.50 6.93
C ASP A 144 -5.09 -15.97 7.52
N ARG A 145 -3.93 -16.37 6.96
CA ARG A 145 -2.61 -16.02 7.47
C ARG A 145 -1.90 -15.07 6.51
N MET A 146 -1.14 -14.14 7.08
CA MET A 146 -0.13 -13.35 6.35
C MET A 146 1.22 -14.04 6.52
N VAL A 147 1.92 -14.25 5.41
CA VAL A 147 3.20 -14.98 5.34
C VAL A 147 4.26 -14.06 4.74
N ASP A 148 5.49 -14.09 5.24
CA ASP A 148 6.58 -13.31 4.66
C ASP A 148 6.97 -13.86 3.28
N ALA A 149 6.88 -13.02 2.25
CA ALA A 149 7.22 -13.38 0.89
C ALA A 149 8.72 -13.64 0.72
N ALA A 150 9.57 -13.05 1.55
CA ALA A 150 11.02 -13.19 1.42
C ALA A 150 11.50 -14.61 1.77
N GLY A 151 10.76 -15.33 2.62
CA GLY A 151 11.01 -16.73 2.96
C GLY A 151 10.53 -17.72 1.88
N LEU A 152 9.77 -17.25 0.89
CA LEU A 152 9.13 -18.09 -0.12
C LEU A 152 9.88 -18.07 -1.46
N SER A 153 9.86 -19.19 -2.17
CA SER A 153 10.37 -19.26 -3.53
C SER A 153 9.48 -18.49 -4.51
N GLU A 154 10.05 -18.05 -5.64
CA GLU A 154 9.30 -17.40 -6.72
C GLU A 154 8.18 -18.30 -7.28
N GLU A 155 8.38 -19.63 -7.26
CA GLU A 155 7.36 -20.61 -7.64
C GLU A 155 6.17 -20.58 -6.68
N THR A 156 6.44 -20.50 -5.37
CA THR A 156 5.41 -20.43 -4.34
C THR A 156 4.67 -19.10 -4.36
N LEU A 157 5.35 -17.99 -4.67
CA LEU A 157 4.69 -16.70 -4.88
C LEU A 157 3.74 -16.72 -6.08
N GLN A 158 4.15 -17.32 -7.20
CA GLN A 158 3.28 -17.52 -8.36
C GLN A 158 2.11 -18.46 -8.05
N TRP A 159 2.35 -19.50 -7.25
CA TRP A 159 1.29 -20.38 -6.79
C TRP A 159 0.29 -19.65 -5.90
N LEU A 160 0.75 -18.77 -5.01
CA LEU A 160 -0.10 -17.94 -4.14
C LEU A 160 -0.91 -16.93 -4.95
N ASP A 161 -0.34 -16.34 -6.01
CA ASP A 161 -1.07 -15.47 -6.93
C ASP A 161 -2.23 -16.22 -7.62
N TRP A 162 -1.95 -17.43 -8.13
CA TRP A 162 -2.98 -18.32 -8.67
C TRP A 162 -4.03 -18.73 -7.62
N TYR A 163 -3.59 -19.18 -6.44
CA TYR A 163 -4.46 -19.63 -5.35
C TYR A 163 -5.40 -18.53 -4.88
N ASN A 164 -4.88 -17.31 -4.68
CA ASN A 164 -5.66 -16.15 -4.26
C ASN A 164 -6.61 -15.63 -5.35
N SER A 165 -6.37 -15.98 -6.62
CA SER A 165 -7.29 -15.71 -7.73
C SER A 165 -8.47 -16.69 -7.82
N LEU A 166 -8.44 -17.82 -7.09
CA LEU A 166 -9.53 -18.79 -7.08
C LEU A 166 -10.68 -18.34 -6.14
N PRO A 167 -11.94 -18.68 -6.46
CA PRO A 167 -13.05 -18.49 -5.52
C PRO A 167 -12.86 -19.39 -4.28
N ALA A 168 -13.44 -18.97 -3.14
CA ALA A 168 -13.22 -19.61 -1.85
C ALA A 168 -13.56 -21.11 -1.82
N ASP A 169 -14.58 -21.54 -2.55
CA ASP A 169 -14.96 -22.97 -2.64
C ASP A 169 -13.99 -23.80 -3.50
N GLU A 170 -13.24 -23.17 -4.41
CA GLU A 170 -12.17 -23.80 -5.17
C GLU A 170 -10.86 -23.83 -4.39
N GLN A 171 -10.54 -22.78 -3.63
CA GLN A 171 -9.39 -22.79 -2.70
C GLN A 171 -9.45 -23.97 -1.73
N LEU A 172 -10.65 -24.31 -1.23
CA LEU A 172 -10.87 -25.49 -0.36
C LEU A 172 -10.61 -26.84 -1.03
N LYS A 173 -10.60 -26.90 -2.37
CA LYS A 173 -10.32 -28.12 -3.14
C LYS A 173 -8.84 -28.27 -3.47
N VAL A 174 -8.02 -27.24 -3.24
CA VAL A 174 -6.58 -27.27 -3.49
C VAL A 174 -5.88 -28.00 -2.35
N SER A 175 -5.31 -29.17 -2.65
CA SER A 175 -4.63 -30.02 -1.67
C SER A 175 -3.10 -30.01 -1.77
N ALA A 176 -2.54 -29.54 -2.89
CA ALA A 176 -1.10 -29.46 -3.09
C ALA A 176 -0.58 -28.10 -2.62
N ILE A 177 -0.07 -28.05 -1.39
CA ILE A 177 0.53 -26.85 -0.79
C ILE A 177 2.06 -26.91 -0.97
N PRO A 178 2.71 -25.83 -1.45
CA PRO A 178 4.17 -25.79 -1.59
C PRO A 178 4.92 -26.04 -0.26
N PRO A 179 6.07 -26.74 -0.28
CA PRO A 179 6.76 -27.16 0.94
C PRO A 179 7.38 -25.99 1.73
N ASP A 180 7.94 -25.00 1.05
CA ASP A 180 8.47 -23.77 1.66
C ASP A 180 7.36 -22.95 2.35
N LEU A 181 6.15 -22.95 1.79
CA LEU A 181 4.98 -22.34 2.44
C LEU A 181 4.57 -23.08 3.72
N LEU A 182 4.71 -24.41 3.77
CA LEU A 182 4.44 -25.20 4.98
C LEU A 182 5.50 -24.95 6.06
N GLU A 183 6.76 -24.83 5.66
CA GLU A 183 7.88 -24.51 6.55
C GLU A 183 7.69 -23.12 7.17
N GLU A 184 7.38 -22.11 6.36
CA GLU A 184 7.17 -20.72 6.80
C GLU A 184 5.92 -20.57 7.68
N THR A 185 4.85 -21.30 7.36
CA THR A 185 3.60 -21.23 8.15
C THR A 185 3.63 -22.11 9.41
N GLY A 186 4.62 -23.00 9.54
CA GLY A 186 4.71 -23.99 10.62
C GLY A 186 3.58 -25.03 10.60
N ILE A 187 2.86 -25.16 9.47
CA ILE A 187 1.80 -26.16 9.30
C ILE A 187 2.51 -27.48 9.00
N ALA A 188 2.81 -28.26 10.04
CA ALA A 188 3.32 -29.61 9.87
C ALA A 188 2.37 -30.39 8.96
N GLY A 189 2.88 -30.83 7.80
CA GLY A 189 2.12 -31.61 6.83
C GLY A 189 1.40 -32.75 7.53
N THR A 190 0.10 -32.87 7.28
CA THR A 190 -0.78 -33.83 7.92
C THR A 190 -0.14 -35.21 7.92
N GLU A 191 0.24 -35.69 9.10
CA GLU A 191 0.59 -37.08 9.31
C GLU A 191 -0.57 -37.93 8.80
N ASP A 192 -0.23 -38.83 7.89
CA ASP A 192 -1.09 -39.76 7.20
C ASP A 192 -2.12 -40.35 8.17
N ALA A 193 -3.40 -40.24 7.81
CA ALA A 193 -4.48 -40.86 8.56
C ALA A 193 -4.26 -42.37 8.54
N ALA A 194 -3.69 -42.90 9.63
CA ALA A 194 -3.58 -44.33 9.85
C ALA A 194 -4.99 -44.93 9.76
N ALA A 195 -5.24 -45.60 8.63
CA ALA A 195 -6.39 -46.45 8.44
C ALA A 195 -6.38 -47.49 9.57
N ALA A 196 -7.33 -47.38 10.48
CA ALA A 196 -7.67 -48.46 11.39
C ALA A 196 -8.26 -49.59 10.53
N ASP A 197 -7.40 -50.56 10.19
CA ASP A 197 -7.84 -51.86 9.71
C ASP A 197 -8.45 -52.66 10.90
N SER A 198 -9.46 -53.45 10.55
CA SER A 198 -10.58 -53.93 11.40
C SER A 198 -10.22 -54.97 12.47
#